data_AF-A0AAD5D8A0-F1
#
_entry.id   AF-A0AAD5D8A0-F1
#
_cell.length_a   1.000
_cell.length_b   1.000
_cell.length_c   1.000
_cell.angle_alpha   90.00
_cell.angle_beta   90.00
_cell.angle_gamma   90.00
#
_symmetry.space_group_name_H-M   'P 1'
#
loop_
_entity.id
_entity.type
_entity.pdbx_description
1 polymer ?
#
loop_
_entity_poly.entity_id
_entity_poly.type
_entity_poly.pdbx_seq_one_letter_code
_entity_poly.pdbx_strand_id
1 'polypeptide(L)'
;MASQQEARKMSDKVSEQEKKNLDQRAAQGETLVAGGTRGKSLEAQERLAEGRSKGGQTRKEQLGTEGYKEMGKKGGLSTGGGQGEEEEEEG
;
A
#
# COMPACT_ATOMS: atom_id res chain seq x y z
N MET A 1 18.85 -37.22 -15.72
CA MET A 1 17.76 -36.23 -15.87
C MET A 1 17.55 -35.48 -14.55
N ALA A 2 18.46 -34.56 -14.21
CA ALA A 2 18.39 -33.78 -12.97
C ALA A 2 18.57 -32.28 -13.28
N SER A 3 17.78 -31.74 -14.21
CA SER A 3 18.01 -30.38 -14.73
C SER A 3 16.76 -29.50 -14.81
N GLN A 4 15.57 -30.01 -14.48
CA GLN A 4 14.34 -29.21 -14.53
C GLN A 4 13.74 -28.89 -13.15
N GLN A 5 14.21 -29.55 -12.09
CA GLN A 5 13.69 -29.31 -10.73
C GLN A 5 14.46 -28.18 -10.00
N GLU A 6 15.76 -27.99 -10.30
CA GLU A 6 16.55 -26.89 -9.71
C GLU A 6 16.26 -25.53 -10.35
N ALA A 7 15.90 -25.49 -11.64
CA ALA A 7 15.51 -24.26 -12.33
C ALA A 7 14.21 -23.66 -11.79
N ARG A 8 13.30 -24.50 -11.24
CA ARG A 8 12.03 -24.05 -10.64
C ARG A 8 12.17 -23.54 -9.20
N LYS A 9 13.34 -23.67 -8.59
CA LYS A 9 13.59 -23.20 -7.21
C LYS A 9 14.23 -21.80 -7.17
N MET A 10 14.60 -21.25 -8.34
CA MET A 10 15.16 -19.91 -8.50
C MET A 10 14.09 -18.82 -8.76
N SER A 11 12.80 -19.17 -8.93
CA SER A 11 11.75 -18.19 -9.22
C SER A 11 11.20 -17.43 -8.01
N ASP A 12 11.45 -17.90 -6.78
CA ASP A 12 10.76 -17.40 -5.58
C ASP A 12 11.68 -16.77 -4.53
N LYS A 13 12.90 -16.40 -4.90
CA LYS A 13 13.78 -15.62 -4.02
C LYS A 13 14.36 -14.47 -4.81
N VAL A 14 13.80 -13.28 -4.60
CA VAL A 14 14.52 -12.02 -4.79
C VAL A 14 15.91 -12.25 -4.20
N SER A 15 16.94 -12.20 -5.05
CA SER A 15 18.31 -12.48 -4.63
C SER A 15 18.69 -11.49 -3.53
N GLU A 16 19.61 -11.88 -2.65
CA GLU A 16 20.08 -11.00 -1.59
C GLU A 16 20.67 -9.69 -2.15
N GLN A 17 21.13 -9.70 -3.40
CA GLN A 17 21.59 -8.50 -4.09
C GLN A 17 20.43 -7.59 -4.53
N GLU A 18 19.34 -8.16 -5.05
CA GLU A 18 18.14 -7.40 -5.43
C GLU A 18 17.45 -6.81 -4.20
N LYS A 19 17.36 -7.56 -3.09
CA LYS A 19 16.82 -7.02 -1.82
C LYS A 19 17.61 -5.81 -1.35
N LYS A 20 18.94 -5.88 -1.37
CA LYS A 20 19.81 -4.74 -1.02
C LYS A 20 19.58 -3.54 -1.94
N ASN A 21 19.38 -3.76 -3.24
CA ASN A 21 19.08 -2.69 -4.19
C ASN A 21 17.73 -2.03 -3.88
N LEU A 22 16.69 -2.84 -3.61
CA LEU A 22 15.37 -2.35 -3.24
C LEU A 22 15.41 -1.62 -1.89
N ASP A 23 16.17 -2.10 -0.92
CA ASP A 23 16.34 -1.41 0.36
C ASP A 23 17.06 -0.07 0.21
N GLN A 24 18.07 0.03 -0.66
CA GLN A 24 18.73 1.30 -0.96
C GLN A 24 17.77 2.31 -1.59
N ARG A 25 16.95 1.87 -2.54
CA ARG A 25 15.92 2.69 -3.18
C ARG A 25 14.88 3.16 -2.18
N ALA A 26 14.36 2.26 -1.34
CA ALA A 26 13.45 2.60 -0.25
C ALA A 26 14.08 3.58 0.75
N ALA A 27 15.35 3.41 1.10
CA ALA A 27 16.09 4.31 1.98
C ALA A 27 16.30 5.71 1.37
N GLN A 28 16.40 5.82 0.04
CA GLN A 28 16.41 7.10 -0.69
C GLN A 28 15.03 7.78 -0.75
N GLY A 29 13.99 7.15 -0.21
CA GLY A 29 12.63 7.68 -0.18
C GLY A 29 11.77 7.24 -1.38
N GLU A 30 12.27 6.31 -2.20
CA GLU A 30 11.46 5.75 -3.29
C GLU A 30 10.31 4.91 -2.72
N THR A 31 9.11 5.09 -3.27
CA THR A 31 7.96 4.24 -2.93
C THR A 31 7.96 3.01 -3.82
N LEU A 32 8.40 1.88 -3.28
CA LEU A 32 8.40 0.57 -3.95
C LEU A 32 7.07 -0.17 -3.74
N VAL A 33 6.37 0.12 -2.64
CA VAL A 33 5.06 -0.48 -2.33
C VAL A 33 4.02 0.62 -2.17
N ALA A 34 2.92 0.52 -2.92
CA ALA A 34 1.80 1.44 -2.81
C ALA A 34 1.23 1.44 -1.39
N GLY A 35 1.08 2.62 -0.79
CA GLY A 35 0.68 2.72 0.61
C GLY A 35 1.80 2.33 1.59
N GLY A 36 3.07 2.24 1.16
CA GLY A 36 4.24 1.89 1.98
C GLY A 36 5.28 3.01 2.17
N THR A 37 5.08 4.20 1.58
CA THR A 37 6.03 5.35 1.40
C THR A 37 6.88 5.82 2.60
N ARG A 38 6.68 5.32 3.83
CA ARG A 38 7.46 5.71 5.03
C ARG A 38 8.53 4.69 5.47
N GLY A 39 8.60 3.52 4.87
CA GLY A 39 9.59 2.49 5.21
C GLY A 39 10.94 2.73 4.49
N LYS A 40 12.06 2.57 5.21
CA LYS A 40 13.44 2.68 4.66
C LYS A 40 13.98 1.37 4.06
N SER A 41 13.15 0.35 3.96
CA SER A 41 13.44 -0.94 3.35
C SER A 41 12.19 -1.46 2.65
N LEU A 42 12.34 -2.37 1.69
CA LEU A 42 11.21 -2.98 0.99
C LEU A 42 10.25 -3.62 2.01
N GLU A 43 10.78 -4.44 2.91
CA GLU A 43 10.00 -5.11 3.95
C GLU A 43 9.24 -4.12 4.85
N ALA A 44 9.87 -2.98 5.20
CA ALA A 44 9.20 -1.96 6.00
C ALA A 44 8.03 -1.31 5.23
N GLN A 45 8.20 -1.08 3.92
CA GLN A 45 7.11 -0.56 3.09
C GLN A 45 5.97 -1.58 2.94
N GLU A 46 6.29 -2.86 2.75
CA GLU A 46 5.31 -3.96 2.71
C GLU A 46 4.49 -4.04 4.00
N ARG A 47 5.15 -4.06 5.16
CA ARG A 47 4.48 -4.10 6.47
C ARG A 47 3.58 -2.88 6.69
N LEU A 48 4.02 -1.70 6.27
CA LEU A 48 3.21 -0.48 6.38
C LEU A 48 1.99 -0.54 5.47
N ALA A 49 2.15 -0.99 4.22
CA ALA A 49 1.05 -1.14 3.28
C ALA A 49 0.03 -2.17 3.79
N GLU A 50 0.50 -3.32 4.28
CA GLU A 50 -0.34 -4.35 4.89
C GLU A 50 -1.11 -3.81 6.10
N GLY A 51 -0.41 -3.13 7.03
CA GLY A 51 -1.03 -2.53 8.21
C GLY A 51 -2.09 -1.49 7.87
N ARG A 52 -1.85 -0.65 6.86
CA ARG A 52 -2.82 0.34 6.36
C ARG A 52 -4.03 -0.32 5.72
N SER A 53 -3.83 -1.36 4.91
CA SER A 53 -4.91 -2.13 4.30
C SER A 53 -5.82 -2.74 5.37
N LYS A 54 -5.23 -3.46 6.34
CA LYS A 54 -5.96 -4.06 7.45
C LYS A 54 -6.70 -3.02 8.29
N GLY A 55 -6.04 -1.92 8.64
CA GLY A 55 -6.67 -0.82 9.38
C GLY A 55 -7.85 -0.21 8.64
N GLY A 56 -7.75 -0.04 7.31
CA GLY A 56 -8.84 0.42 6.46
C GLY A 56 -10.02 -0.56 6.43
N GLN A 57 -9.74 -1.87 6.32
CA GLN A 57 -10.78 -2.90 6.38
C GLN A 57 -11.50 -2.90 7.73
N THR A 58 -10.78 -2.87 8.85
CA THR A 58 -11.38 -2.76 10.19
C THR A 58 -12.24 -1.50 10.31
N ARG A 59 -11.77 -0.37 9.78
CA ARG A 59 -12.55 0.88 9.81
C ARG A 59 -13.80 0.80 8.94
N LYS A 60 -13.72 0.12 7.78
CA LYS A 60 -14.88 -0.15 6.92
C LYS A 60 -15.92 -1.03 7.62
N GLU A 61 -15.49 -2.06 8.35
CA GLU A 61 -16.40 -2.93 9.12
C GLU A 61 -17.12 -2.16 10.22
N GLN A 62 -16.41 -1.27 10.93
CA GLN A 62 -17.00 -0.45 12.01
C GLN A 62 -18.02 0.58 11.49
N LEU A 63 -17.76 1.19 10.33
CA LEU A 63 -18.59 2.27 9.79
C LEU A 63 -19.64 1.80 8.78
N GLY A 64 -19.51 0.57 8.28
CA GLY A 64 -20.20 0.13 7.07
C GLY A 64 -19.65 0.79 5.80
N THR A 65 -20.18 0.34 4.66
CA THR A 65 -19.71 0.76 3.33
C THR A 65 -19.91 2.26 3.07
N GLU A 66 -21.09 2.79 3.40
CA GLU A 66 -21.41 4.20 3.12
C GLU A 66 -20.63 5.16 4.03
N GLY A 67 -20.55 4.88 5.34
CA GLY A 67 -19.75 5.67 6.26
C GLY A 67 -18.25 5.67 5.90
N TYR A 68 -17.73 4.55 5.38
CA TYR A 68 -16.35 4.49 4.90
C TYR A 68 -16.11 5.32 3.63
N LYS A 69 -17.05 5.30 2.67
CA LYS A 69 -16.98 6.11 1.44
C LYS A 69 -17.00 7.61 1.77
N GLU A 70 -17.92 8.04 2.64
CA GLU A 70 -18.02 9.44 3.05
C GLU A 70 -16.74 9.93 3.73
N MET A 71 -16.17 9.10 4.63
CA MET A 71 -14.88 9.38 5.26
C MET A 71 -13.75 9.51 4.22
N GLY A 72 -13.70 8.62 3.22
CA GLY A 72 -12.72 8.68 2.14
C GLY A 72 -12.83 9.97 1.32
N LYS A 73 -14.05 10.38 0.98
CA LYS A 73 -14.33 11.67 0.30
C LYS A 73 -13.77 12.84 1.11
N LYS A 74 -14.15 12.94 2.40
CA LYS A 74 -13.67 14.02 3.30
C LYS A 74 -12.14 14.04 3.45
N GLY A 75 -11.50 12.86 3.54
CA GLY A 75 -10.04 12.76 3.64
C GLY A 75 -9.30 13.25 2.39
N GLY A 76 -9.85 13.00 1.20
CA GLY A 76 -9.29 13.50 -0.07
C GLY A 76 -9.37 15.02 -0.19
N LEU A 77 -10.49 15.61 0.24
CA LEU A 77 -10.70 17.07 0.25
C LEU A 77 -9.76 17.81 1.21
N SER A 78 -9.34 17.16 2.30
CA SER A 78 -8.43 17.77 3.28
C SER A 78 -6.97 17.78 2.82
N THR A 79 -6.57 16.93 1.87
CA THR A 79 -5.17 16.76 1.45
C THR A 79 -4.86 17.29 0.05
N GLY A 80 -5.86 17.40 -0.83
CA GLY A 80 -5.79 18.17 -2.06
C GLY A 80 -6.50 19.51 -1.85
N GLY A 81 -5.75 20.61 -1.73
CA GLY A 81 -6.38 21.94 -1.61
C GLY A 81 -7.34 22.20 -2.77
N GLY A 82 -8.63 22.39 -2.47
CA GLY A 82 -9.62 22.93 -3.39
C GLY A 82 -10.83 22.02 -3.65
N GLN A 83 -11.98 22.46 -3.13
CA GLN A 83 -13.34 22.30 -3.66
C GLN A 83 -13.89 20.86 -3.82
N GLY A 84 -14.79 20.50 -2.91
CA GLY A 84 -15.72 19.38 -3.05
C GLY A 84 -16.97 19.67 -2.24
N GLU A 85 -17.61 20.78 -2.55
CA GLU A 85 -18.98 21.07 -2.18
C GLU A 85 -19.85 20.60 -3.34
N GLU A 86 -20.48 19.42 -3.21
CA GLU A 86 -21.77 19.14 -3.84
C GLU A 86 -22.57 18.35 -2.80
N GLU A 87 -23.36 19.10 -2.04
CA GLU A 87 -24.46 18.59 -1.23
C GLU A 87 -25.51 18.04 -2.22
N GLU A 88 -25.71 16.72 -2.25
CA GLU A 88 -26.86 16.16 -2.95
C GLU A 88 -28.11 16.42 -2.10
N GLU A 89 -28.89 17.38 -2.59
CA GLU A 89 -30.21 17.84 -2.15
C GLU A 89 -31.19 16.66 -1.94
N GLU A 90 -31.97 16.69 -0.85
CA GLU A 90 -33.11 15.80 -0.64
C GLU A 90 -34.12 15.93 -1.79
N GLY A 91 -34.56 14.79 -2.33
CA GLY A 91 -35.70 14.66 -3.23
C GLY A 91 -36.43 13.34 -3.01
#